data_AF-A0A2V7SM28-F1
#
_entry.id   AF-A0A2V7SM28-F1
#
_cell.length_a   1.000
_cell.length_b   1.000
_cell.length_c   1.000
_cell.angle_alpha   90.00
_cell.angle_beta   90.00
_cell.angle_gamma   90.00
#
_symmetry.space_group_name_H-M   'P 1'
#
loop_
_entity.id
_entity.type
_entity.pdbx_description
1 polymer ?
#
loop_
_entity_poly.entity_id
_entity_poly.type
_entity_poly.pdbx_seq_one_letter_code
_entity_poly.pdbx_strand_id
1 'polypeptide(L)'
;RLAILSGACLVAMVWWELSKRNEHPVVDLRVLHNRTLAASIFLFIALGFGLYGGVILFPMFAQGILRFTPTETGLAMLPGGIATGISALICGRLLNGAKPLVDPRALIALGVTLFVVSMWKMGHLTTVAGEADVRNALLVRGFGLGMLFTPINNVAYASLEPHEAQQAAGLINLSRQLGGSFGIAVLLNYVSKHTEYHRADLVSNVIAGNPLTDQRIQGLTHAFMARGMSALDAQRAAFKALDGQVMQQASMLSFNDSWLFILLVFTLVSPAILLLRRRKGPSGAAAVDAH
;
A
#
# COMPACT_ATOMS: atom_id res chain seq x y z
N ARG A 1 20.35 -15.92 4.98
CA ARG A 1 20.16 -16.97 6.03
C ARG A 1 18.71 -16.98 6.53
N LEU A 2 18.18 -15.87 7.08
CA LEU A 2 16.78 -15.78 7.52
C LEU A 2 15.76 -16.06 6.39
N ALA A 3 15.94 -15.48 5.20
CA ALA A 3 15.02 -15.73 4.07
C ALA A 3 14.94 -17.21 3.64
N ILE A 4 16.06 -17.93 3.68
CA ILE A 4 16.12 -19.36 3.35
C ILE A 4 15.41 -20.19 4.43
N LEU A 5 15.63 -19.85 5.69
CA LEU A 5 14.95 -20.49 6.83
C LEU A 5 13.44 -20.25 6.78
N SER A 6 13.00 -19.01 6.54
CA SER A 6 11.59 -18.66 6.37
C SER A 6 10.96 -19.42 5.19
N GLY A 7 11.66 -19.52 4.05
CA GLY A 7 11.20 -20.30 2.91
C GLY A 7 11.06 -21.79 3.23
N ALA A 8 12.05 -22.37 3.92
CA ALA A 8 12.00 -23.77 4.35
C ALA A 8 10.86 -24.05 5.33
N CYS A 9 10.62 -23.16 6.30
CA CYS A 9 9.50 -23.25 7.24
C CYS A 9 8.15 -23.15 6.51
N LEU A 10 8.04 -22.27 5.51
CA LEU A 10 6.80 -22.09 4.75
C LEU A 10 6.48 -23.32 3.89
N VAL A 11 7.50 -23.89 3.23
CA VAL A 11 7.37 -25.17 2.49
C VAL A 11 7.02 -26.31 3.44
N ALA A 12 7.66 -26.40 4.60
CA ALA A 12 7.36 -27.43 5.60
C ALA A 12 5.93 -27.29 6.16
N MET A 13 5.46 -26.06 6.40
CA MET A 13 4.08 -25.78 6.84
C MET A 13 3.07 -26.19 5.76
N VAL A 14 3.28 -25.79 4.51
CA VAL A 14 2.40 -26.16 3.39
C VAL A 14 2.38 -27.69 3.20
N TRP A 15 3.54 -28.34 3.29
CA TRP A 15 3.64 -29.80 3.21
C TRP A 15 2.91 -30.50 4.36
N TRP A 16 3.03 -29.99 5.58
CA TRP A 16 2.34 -30.53 6.76
C TRP A 16 0.82 -30.36 6.68
N GLU A 17 0.34 -29.17 6.33
CA GLU A 17 -1.09 -28.86 6.20
C GLU A 17 -1.76 -29.64 5.05
N LEU A 18 -1.03 -29.94 3.96
CA LEU A 18 -1.54 -30.76 2.85
C LEU A 18 -1.45 -32.27 3.12
N SER A 19 -0.73 -32.70 4.15
CA SER A 19 -0.51 -34.12 4.43
C SER A 19 -1.79 -34.79 4.91
N LYS A 20 -2.13 -35.96 4.35
CA LYS A 20 -3.31 -36.77 4.74
C LYS A 20 -3.29 -37.24 6.21
N ARG A 21 -2.18 -37.08 6.92
CA ARG A 21 -2.05 -37.37 8.35
C ARG A 21 -2.68 -36.32 9.26
N ASN A 22 -2.98 -35.12 8.75
CA ASN A 22 -3.58 -34.07 9.56
C ASN A 22 -5.12 -34.16 9.47
N GLU A 23 -5.75 -34.77 10.49
CA GLU A 23 -7.20 -34.97 10.55
C GLU A 23 -7.96 -33.67 10.89
N HIS A 24 -7.28 -32.69 11.51
CA HIS A 24 -7.81 -31.36 11.83
C HIS A 24 -6.82 -30.26 11.43
N PRO A 25 -6.66 -29.98 10.13
CA PRO A 25 -5.77 -28.91 9.67
C PRO A 25 -6.23 -27.55 10.20
N VAL A 26 -5.27 -26.76 10.68
CA VAL A 26 -5.51 -25.39 11.15
C VAL A 26 -5.85 -24.49 9.96
N VAL A 27 -5.30 -24.81 8.79
CA VAL A 27 -5.61 -24.17 7.50
C VAL A 27 -6.04 -25.23 6.51
N ASP A 28 -7.36 -25.38 6.31
CA ASP A 28 -7.85 -26.27 5.25
C ASP A 28 -7.64 -25.63 3.86
N LEU A 29 -6.54 -26.01 3.22
CA LEU A 29 -6.19 -25.56 1.87
C LEU A 29 -7.13 -26.16 0.80
N ARG A 30 -8.00 -27.12 1.13
CA ARG A 30 -8.95 -27.72 0.18
C ARG A 30 -9.99 -26.71 -0.30
N VAL A 31 -10.30 -25.70 0.52
CA VAL A 31 -11.23 -24.61 0.16
C VAL A 31 -10.69 -23.78 -1.02
N LEU A 32 -9.37 -23.81 -1.30
CA LEU A 32 -8.76 -23.17 -2.47
C LEU A 32 -9.17 -23.80 -3.81
N HIS A 33 -9.79 -24.99 -3.82
CA HIS A 33 -10.36 -25.57 -5.04
C HIS A 33 -11.43 -24.64 -5.65
N ASN A 34 -12.09 -23.84 -4.81
CA ASN A 34 -12.98 -22.79 -5.27
C ASN A 34 -12.19 -21.64 -5.92
N ARG A 35 -12.26 -21.57 -7.25
CA ARG A 35 -11.60 -20.52 -8.05
C ARG A 35 -11.92 -19.10 -7.60
N THR A 36 -13.13 -18.87 -7.06
CA THR A 36 -13.54 -17.56 -6.55
C THR A 36 -12.79 -17.23 -5.25
N LEU A 37 -12.68 -18.18 -4.33
CA LEU A 37 -11.91 -17.98 -3.10
C LEU A 37 -10.42 -17.79 -3.41
N ALA A 38 -9.84 -18.60 -4.30
CA ALA A 38 -8.44 -18.46 -4.71
C ALA A 38 -8.16 -17.07 -5.33
N ALA A 39 -9.04 -16.59 -6.21
CA ALA A 39 -8.93 -15.24 -6.77
C ALA A 39 -9.06 -14.15 -5.69
N SER A 40 -10.00 -14.29 -4.76
CA SER A 40 -10.16 -13.36 -3.63
C SER A 40 -8.91 -13.34 -2.73
N ILE A 41 -8.30 -14.49 -2.47
CA ILE A 41 -7.05 -14.59 -1.70
C ILE A 41 -5.91 -13.85 -2.39
N PHE A 42 -5.74 -14.04 -3.70
CA PHE A 42 -4.75 -13.30 -4.47
C PHE A 42 -4.98 -11.78 -4.40
N LEU A 43 -6.24 -11.35 -4.54
CA LEU A 43 -6.63 -9.94 -4.37
C LEU A 43 -6.36 -9.44 -2.94
N PHE A 44 -6.54 -10.27 -1.91
CA PHE A 44 -6.25 -9.90 -0.52
C PHE A 44 -4.75 -9.80 -0.23
N ILE A 45 -3.92 -10.60 -0.87
CA ILE A 45 -2.46 -10.46 -0.80
C ILE A 45 -2.05 -9.10 -1.39
N ALA A 46 -2.54 -8.77 -2.58
CA ALA A 46 -2.28 -7.48 -3.20
C ALA A 46 -2.86 -6.30 -2.40
N LEU A 47 -4.07 -6.46 -1.87
CA LEU A 47 -4.68 -5.46 -0.98
C LEU A 47 -3.83 -5.28 0.28
N GLY A 48 -3.37 -6.37 0.90
CA GLY A 48 -2.47 -6.34 2.04
C GLY A 48 -1.19 -5.56 1.74
N PHE A 49 -0.57 -5.84 0.59
CA PHE A 49 0.61 -5.14 0.11
C PHE A 49 0.41 -3.61 0.05
N GLY A 50 -0.62 -3.13 -0.65
CA GLY A 50 -0.86 -1.68 -0.78
C GLY A 50 -1.47 -1.01 0.46
N LEU A 51 -2.25 -1.77 1.24
CA LEU A 51 -2.85 -1.27 2.48
C LEU A 51 -1.77 -1.03 3.53
N TYR A 52 -1.06 -2.08 3.95
CA TYR A 52 -0.08 -1.99 5.03
C TYR A 52 1.23 -1.36 4.56
N GLY A 53 1.70 -1.72 3.37
CA GLY A 53 2.87 -1.12 2.75
C GLY A 53 2.69 0.38 2.48
N GLY A 54 1.55 0.77 1.91
CA GLY A 54 1.25 2.19 1.69
C GLY A 54 1.00 2.97 2.98
N VAL A 55 0.47 2.33 4.03
CA VAL A 55 0.24 2.97 5.34
C VAL A 55 1.55 3.36 6.02
N ILE A 56 2.61 2.55 5.91
CA ILE A 56 3.88 2.86 6.60
C ILE A 56 4.72 3.92 5.85
N LEU A 57 4.61 3.97 4.52
CA LEU A 57 5.33 4.96 3.71
C LEU A 57 4.91 6.39 4.04
N PHE A 58 3.62 6.61 4.30
CA PHE A 58 3.12 7.96 4.53
C PHE A 58 3.70 8.63 5.79
N PRO A 59 3.69 8.01 6.99
CA PRO A 59 4.33 8.58 8.17
C PRO A 59 5.83 8.80 7.99
N MET A 60 6.54 7.88 7.32
CA MET A 60 7.97 8.05 7.05
C MET A 60 8.23 9.27 6.16
N PHE A 61 7.39 9.46 5.14
CA PHE A 61 7.46 10.63 4.27
C PHE A 61 7.11 11.92 5.01
N ALA A 62 5.98 11.95 5.73
CA ALA A 62 5.49 13.14 6.42
C ALA A 62 6.47 13.61 7.51
N GLN A 63 6.99 12.69 8.32
CA GLN A 63 7.91 13.05 9.41
C GLN A 63 9.34 13.27 8.90
N GLY A 64 9.79 12.48 7.91
CA GLY A 64 11.15 12.57 7.36
C GLY A 64 11.36 13.77 6.44
N ILE A 65 10.40 14.02 5.53
CA ILE A 65 10.52 15.02 4.46
C ILE A 65 9.73 16.29 4.80
N LEU A 66 8.45 16.15 5.14
CA LEU A 66 7.60 17.31 5.46
C LEU A 66 7.82 17.85 6.88
N ARG A 67 8.61 17.14 7.70
CA ARG A 67 8.93 17.50 9.09
C ARG A 67 7.70 17.61 9.99
N PHE A 68 6.63 16.87 9.68
CA PHE A 68 5.46 16.79 10.53
C PHE A 68 5.81 16.09 11.84
N THR A 69 5.19 16.53 12.92
CA THR A 69 5.17 15.80 14.18
C THR A 69 4.35 14.51 14.03
N PRO A 70 4.53 13.52 14.93
CA PRO A 70 3.69 12.32 14.96
C PRO A 70 2.19 12.65 15.08
N THR A 71 1.84 13.68 15.85
CA THR A 71 0.45 14.15 16.02
C THR A 71 -0.12 14.70 14.72
N GLU A 72 0.60 15.58 14.03
CA GLU A 72 0.18 16.13 12.72
C GLU A 72 0.04 15.03 11.67
N THR A 73 0.98 14.09 11.65
CA THR A 73 0.91 12.91 10.78
C THR A 73 -0.35 12.10 11.02
N GLY A 74 -0.68 11.83 12.29
CA GLY A 74 -1.91 11.13 12.68
C GLY A 74 -3.16 11.88 12.22
N LEU A 75 -3.22 13.20 12.50
CA LEU A 75 -4.34 14.06 12.09
C LEU A 75 -4.51 14.09 10.57
N ALA A 76 -3.43 14.08 9.78
CA ALA A 76 -3.49 14.03 8.32
C ALA A 76 -4.05 12.70 7.79
N MET A 77 -3.84 11.58 8.51
CA MET A 77 -4.35 10.26 8.12
C MET A 77 -5.81 10.04 8.52
N LEU A 78 -6.29 10.72 9.57
CA LEU A 78 -7.65 10.55 10.09
C LEU A 78 -8.76 10.71 9.04
N PRO A 79 -8.77 11.76 8.19
CA PRO A 79 -9.79 11.91 7.15
C PRO A 79 -9.83 10.71 6.19
N GLY A 80 -8.68 10.15 5.81
CA GLY A 80 -8.59 8.96 4.97
C GLY A 80 -9.16 7.71 5.64
N GLY A 81 -8.94 7.54 6.95
CA GLY A 81 -9.54 6.47 7.74
C GLY A 81 -11.07 6.59 7.80
N ILE A 82 -11.58 7.80 8.06
CA ILE A 82 -13.03 8.10 8.06
C ILE A 82 -13.63 7.82 6.68
N ALA A 83 -12.99 8.28 5.61
CA ALA A 83 -13.41 8.03 4.23
C ALA A 83 -13.50 6.52 3.93
N THR A 84 -12.56 5.73 4.45
CA THR A 84 -12.58 4.25 4.34
C THR A 84 -13.82 3.67 5.01
N GLY A 85 -14.12 4.10 6.24
CA GLY A 85 -15.31 3.67 6.98
C GLY A 85 -16.62 4.04 6.27
N ILE A 86 -16.75 5.29 5.82
CA ILE A 86 -17.92 5.76 5.07
C ILE A 86 -18.09 4.95 3.78
N SER A 87 -17.00 4.78 3.02
CA SER A 87 -16.98 3.99 1.80
C SER A 87 -17.41 2.54 2.04
N ALA A 88 -16.93 1.92 3.11
CA ALA A 88 -17.32 0.56 3.50
C ALA A 88 -18.81 0.45 3.83
N LEU A 89 -19.38 1.43 4.56
CA LEU A 89 -20.81 1.49 4.88
C LEU A 89 -21.68 1.67 3.64
N ILE A 90 -21.27 2.56 2.71
CA ILE A 90 -21.95 2.77 1.43
C ILE A 90 -21.94 1.47 0.62
N CYS A 91 -20.78 0.83 0.47
CA CYS A 91 -20.66 -0.45 -0.23
C CYS A 91 -21.53 -1.53 0.42
N GLY A 92 -21.56 -1.59 1.76
CA GLY A 92 -22.41 -2.53 2.49
C GLY A 92 -23.88 -2.37 2.12
N ARG A 93 -24.39 -1.13 2.05
CA ARG A 93 -25.78 -0.87 1.63
C ARG A 93 -26.04 -1.16 0.15
N LEU A 94 -25.07 -0.92 -0.74
CA LEU A 94 -25.22 -1.19 -2.17
C LEU A 94 -25.23 -2.70 -2.49
N LEU A 95 -24.53 -3.49 -1.67
CA LEU A 95 -24.39 -4.93 -1.82
C LEU A 95 -25.45 -5.72 -1.04
N ASN A 96 -25.95 -5.18 0.08
CA ASN A 96 -26.94 -5.84 0.93
C ASN A 96 -28.36 -5.48 0.51
N GLY A 97 -29.19 -6.49 0.21
CA GLY A 97 -30.60 -6.34 -0.14
C GLY A 97 -31.15 -7.54 -0.92
N ALA A 98 -32.48 -7.64 -1.07
CA ALA A 98 -33.14 -8.70 -1.84
C ALA A 98 -32.75 -8.68 -3.34
N LYS A 99 -32.37 -7.51 -3.86
CA LYS A 99 -31.73 -7.31 -5.16
C LYS A 99 -30.50 -6.41 -4.97
N PRO A 100 -29.27 -6.93 -5.11
CA PRO A 100 -28.08 -6.08 -5.05
C PRO A 100 -28.15 -5.02 -6.17
N LEU A 101 -27.94 -3.76 -5.81
CA LEU A 101 -28.10 -2.62 -6.72
C LEU A 101 -26.93 -2.51 -7.72
N VAL A 102 -25.75 -3.01 -7.33
CA VAL A 102 -24.51 -2.90 -8.09
C VAL A 102 -23.75 -4.23 -8.07
N ASP A 103 -23.10 -4.57 -9.19
CA ASP A 103 -22.20 -5.72 -9.26
C ASP A 103 -20.95 -5.47 -8.38
N PRO A 104 -20.59 -6.38 -7.45
CA PRO A 104 -19.39 -6.25 -6.63
C PRO A 104 -18.13 -5.97 -7.45
N ARG A 105 -18.00 -6.53 -8.66
CA ARG A 105 -16.82 -6.31 -9.53
C ARG A 105 -16.68 -4.85 -9.94
N ALA A 106 -17.79 -4.15 -10.18
CA ALA A 106 -17.78 -2.75 -10.56
C ALA A 106 -17.31 -1.85 -9.41
N LEU A 107 -17.73 -2.16 -8.18
CA LEU A 107 -17.23 -1.48 -6.98
C LEU A 107 -15.74 -1.72 -6.77
N ILE A 108 -15.26 -2.96 -6.98
CA ILE A 108 -13.84 -3.27 -6.87
C ILE A 108 -13.03 -2.53 -7.94
N ALA A 109 -13.50 -2.50 -9.19
CA ALA A 109 -12.82 -1.78 -10.27
C ALA A 109 -12.75 -0.27 -9.99
N LEU A 110 -13.84 0.32 -9.49
CA LEU A 110 -13.85 1.72 -9.04
C LEU A 110 -12.88 1.95 -7.88
N GLY A 111 -12.86 1.05 -6.89
CA GLY A 111 -11.93 1.10 -5.76
C GLY A 111 -10.47 1.05 -6.20
N VAL A 112 -10.12 0.15 -7.13
CA VAL A 112 -8.77 0.09 -7.72
C VAL A 112 -8.44 1.38 -8.43
N THR A 113 -9.37 1.93 -9.21
CA THR A 113 -9.16 3.18 -9.97
C THR A 113 -8.87 4.35 -9.04
N LEU A 114 -9.69 4.53 -7.99
CA LEU A 114 -9.47 5.58 -6.98
C LEU A 114 -8.13 5.40 -6.27
N PHE A 115 -7.78 4.16 -5.93
CA PHE A 115 -6.50 3.85 -5.29
C PHE A 115 -5.31 4.16 -6.21
N VAL A 116 -5.37 3.75 -7.47
CA VAL A 116 -4.36 4.06 -8.51
C VAL A 116 -4.20 5.57 -8.69
N VAL A 117 -5.30 6.31 -8.81
CA VAL A 117 -5.26 7.79 -8.92
C VAL A 117 -4.62 8.43 -7.69
N SER A 118 -4.93 7.93 -6.50
CA SER A 118 -4.30 8.40 -5.25
C SER A 118 -2.79 8.15 -5.25
N MET A 119 -2.35 6.93 -5.59
CA MET A 119 -0.93 6.59 -5.67
C MET A 119 -0.20 7.39 -6.75
N TRP A 120 -0.86 7.67 -7.88
CA TRP A 120 -0.31 8.52 -8.93
C TRP A 120 -0.09 9.95 -8.43
N LYS A 121 -1.07 10.53 -7.72
CA LYS A 121 -0.93 11.85 -7.10
C LYS A 121 0.21 11.89 -6.09
N MET A 122 0.32 10.88 -5.24
CA MET A 122 1.42 10.79 -4.27
C MET A 122 2.78 10.63 -4.95
N GLY A 123 2.85 9.83 -6.01
CA GLY A 123 4.05 9.60 -6.82
C GLY A 123 4.58 10.83 -7.57
N HIS A 124 3.82 11.91 -7.64
CA HIS A 124 4.21 13.17 -8.30
C HIS A 124 4.26 14.35 -7.31
N LEU A 125 4.31 14.08 -6.01
CA LEU A 125 4.53 15.15 -5.03
C LEU A 125 5.92 15.76 -5.24
N THR A 126 6.06 17.04 -4.90
CA THR A 126 7.35 17.75 -4.88
C THR A 126 7.70 18.11 -3.45
N THR A 127 8.93 18.56 -3.19
CA THR A 127 9.36 19.04 -1.87
C THR A 127 8.61 20.31 -1.40
N VAL A 128 7.83 20.92 -2.28
CA VAL A 128 6.98 22.10 -2.01
C VAL A 128 5.51 21.71 -1.80
N ALA A 129 5.18 20.41 -1.92
CA ALA A 129 3.81 19.94 -1.74
C ALA A 129 3.30 20.29 -0.34
N GLY A 130 2.10 20.88 -0.29
CA GLY A 130 1.48 21.28 0.97
C GLY A 130 0.75 20.13 1.65
N GLU A 131 0.36 20.34 2.90
CA GLU A 131 -0.47 19.40 3.68
C GLU A 131 -1.78 19.06 2.94
N ALA A 132 -2.36 20.03 2.23
CA ALA A 132 -3.63 19.86 1.54
C ALA A 132 -3.55 18.85 0.37
N ASP A 133 -2.46 18.85 -0.39
CA ASP A 133 -2.27 17.95 -1.54
C ASP A 133 -2.22 16.49 -1.09
N VAL A 134 -1.45 16.27 -0.01
CA VAL A 134 -1.31 14.98 0.66
C VAL A 134 -2.64 14.51 1.24
N ARG A 135 -3.35 15.39 1.97
CA ARG A 135 -4.64 15.08 2.60
C ARG A 135 -5.69 14.66 1.56
N ASN A 136 -5.75 15.35 0.42
CA ASN A 136 -6.64 15.01 -0.67
C ASN A 136 -6.31 13.63 -1.26
N ALA A 137 -5.03 13.32 -1.46
CA ALA A 137 -4.62 12.00 -1.93
C ALA A 137 -5.01 10.89 -0.94
N LEU A 138 -4.82 11.11 0.37
CA LEU A 138 -5.21 10.17 1.43
C LEU A 138 -6.72 9.95 1.53
N LEU A 139 -7.52 10.99 1.30
CA LEU A 139 -8.98 10.89 1.22
C LEU A 139 -9.40 9.98 0.07
N VAL A 140 -8.89 10.23 -1.14
CA VAL A 140 -9.17 9.39 -2.32
C VAL A 140 -8.72 7.94 -2.08
N ARG A 141 -7.55 7.76 -1.45
CA ARG A 141 -7.05 6.44 -1.03
C ARG A 141 -8.05 5.72 -0.13
N GLY A 142 -8.57 6.43 0.87
CA GLY A 142 -9.51 5.88 1.84
C GLY A 142 -10.80 5.40 1.18
N PHE A 143 -11.40 6.22 0.30
CA PHE A 143 -12.56 5.80 -0.47
C PHE A 143 -12.28 4.55 -1.32
N GLY A 144 -11.14 4.52 -2.01
CA GLY A 144 -10.70 3.38 -2.80
C GLY A 144 -10.58 2.11 -1.96
N LEU A 145 -9.91 2.18 -0.80
CA LEU A 145 -9.75 1.03 0.10
C LEU A 145 -11.07 0.47 0.62
N GLY A 146 -12.03 1.33 1.00
CA GLY A 146 -13.36 0.88 1.42
C GLY A 146 -14.13 0.16 0.31
N MET A 147 -14.00 0.65 -0.94
CA MET A 147 -14.58 0.04 -2.14
C MET A 147 -13.85 -1.21 -2.62
N LEU A 148 -12.69 -1.53 -2.05
CA LEU A 148 -12.01 -2.81 -2.26
C LEU A 148 -12.41 -3.81 -1.17
N PHE A 149 -12.30 -3.38 0.08
CA PHE A 149 -12.43 -4.29 1.22
C PHE A 149 -13.81 -4.94 1.30
N THR A 150 -14.88 -4.16 1.25
CA THR A 150 -16.25 -4.67 1.43
C THR A 150 -16.69 -5.63 0.30
N PRO A 151 -16.61 -5.27 -1.00
CA PRO A 151 -17.04 -6.17 -2.06
C PRO A 151 -16.15 -7.41 -2.23
N ILE A 152 -14.84 -7.33 -2.01
CA ILE A 152 -13.97 -8.53 -2.09
C ILE A 152 -14.37 -9.53 -1.00
N ASN A 153 -14.60 -9.07 0.23
CA ASN A 153 -15.11 -9.94 1.30
C ASN A 153 -16.49 -10.53 0.93
N ASN A 154 -17.41 -9.70 0.44
CA ASN A 154 -18.74 -10.16 0.04
C ASN A 154 -18.69 -11.29 -1.01
N VAL A 155 -17.86 -11.13 -2.05
CA VAL A 155 -17.71 -12.15 -3.10
C VAL A 155 -17.02 -13.41 -2.58
N ALA A 156 -16.00 -13.26 -1.72
CA ALA A 156 -15.29 -14.39 -1.13
C ALA A 156 -16.25 -15.28 -0.33
N TYR A 157 -17.01 -14.70 0.61
CA TYR A 157 -17.94 -15.44 1.47
C TYR A 157 -19.19 -15.94 0.73
N ALA A 158 -19.67 -15.22 -0.28
CA ALA A 158 -20.83 -15.65 -1.05
C ALA A 158 -20.60 -16.95 -1.85
N SER A 159 -19.34 -17.36 -2.02
CA SER A 159 -18.97 -18.57 -2.76
C SER A 159 -18.80 -19.81 -1.89
N LEU A 160 -18.98 -19.70 -0.57
CA LEU A 160 -18.64 -20.73 0.41
C LEU A 160 -19.87 -21.33 1.07
N GLU A 161 -19.77 -22.60 1.44
CA GLU A 161 -20.77 -23.22 2.31
C GLU A 161 -20.61 -22.72 3.76
N PRO A 162 -21.68 -22.69 4.57
CA PRO A 162 -21.62 -22.17 5.94
C PRO A 162 -20.53 -22.81 6.82
N HIS A 163 -20.24 -24.09 6.59
CA HIS A 163 -19.24 -24.85 7.35
C HIS A 163 -17.79 -24.49 6.96
N GLU A 164 -17.56 -23.92 5.77
CA GLU A 164 -16.24 -23.52 5.27
C GLU A 164 -15.91 -22.05 5.60
N ALA A 165 -16.93 -21.24 5.93
CA ALA A 165 -16.80 -19.80 6.08
C ALA A 165 -15.79 -19.39 7.17
N GLN A 166 -15.74 -20.12 8.29
CA GLN A 166 -14.81 -19.82 9.39
C GLN A 166 -13.35 -20.06 8.98
N GLN A 167 -13.07 -21.17 8.28
CA GLN A 167 -11.72 -21.48 7.79
C GLN A 167 -11.29 -20.50 6.69
N ALA A 168 -12.18 -20.17 5.76
CA ALA A 168 -11.89 -19.21 4.71
C ALA A 168 -11.64 -17.79 5.26
N ALA A 169 -12.37 -17.38 6.30
CA ALA A 169 -12.12 -16.10 6.99
C ALA A 169 -10.70 -16.06 7.56
N GLY A 170 -10.26 -17.16 8.19
CA GLY A 170 -8.89 -17.34 8.68
C GLY A 170 -7.86 -17.20 7.55
N LEU A 171 -8.08 -17.89 6.44
CA LEU A 171 -7.19 -17.87 5.29
C LEU A 171 -7.13 -16.49 4.60
N ILE A 172 -8.26 -15.80 4.47
CA ILE A 172 -8.34 -14.42 3.95
C ILE A 172 -7.53 -13.48 4.85
N ASN A 173 -7.71 -13.56 6.16
CA ASN A 173 -6.97 -12.72 7.10
C ASN A 173 -5.46 -13.03 7.06
N LEU A 174 -5.08 -14.30 7.04
CA LEU A 174 -3.69 -14.73 6.89
C LEU A 174 -3.07 -14.18 5.61
N SER A 175 -3.76 -14.32 4.47
CA SER A 175 -3.32 -13.85 3.16
C SER A 175 -3.09 -12.33 3.14
N ARG A 176 -4.01 -11.59 3.77
CA ARG A 176 -3.91 -10.13 3.91
C ARG A 176 -2.73 -9.72 4.79
N GLN A 177 -2.51 -10.39 5.92
CA GLN A 177 -1.36 -10.13 6.79
C GLN A 177 -0.04 -10.48 6.09
N LEU A 178 0.01 -11.62 5.39
CA LEU A 178 1.18 -12.05 4.62
C LEU A 178 1.53 -11.03 3.54
N GLY A 179 0.54 -10.62 2.74
CA GLY A 179 0.71 -9.57 1.73
C GLY A 179 1.17 -8.23 2.35
N GLY A 180 0.66 -7.91 3.54
CA GLY A 180 1.06 -6.73 4.30
C GLY A 180 2.52 -6.74 4.75
N SER A 181 2.94 -7.80 5.43
CA SER A 181 4.32 -7.95 5.89
C SER A 181 5.30 -7.98 4.73
N PHE A 182 4.97 -8.69 3.65
CA PHE A 182 5.77 -8.70 2.43
C PHE A 182 5.84 -7.31 1.80
N GLY A 183 4.71 -6.62 1.70
CA GLY A 183 4.65 -5.25 1.16
C GLY A 183 5.48 -4.26 1.96
N ILE A 184 5.38 -4.28 3.29
CA ILE A 184 6.22 -3.45 4.15
C ILE A 184 7.71 -3.73 3.90
N ALA A 185 8.13 -5.00 3.93
CA ALA A 185 9.53 -5.36 3.75
C ALA A 185 10.08 -4.93 2.39
N VAL A 186 9.33 -5.21 1.31
CA VAL A 186 9.73 -4.83 -0.06
C VAL A 186 9.79 -3.32 -0.20
N LEU A 187 8.78 -2.57 0.26
CA LEU A 187 8.74 -1.12 0.10
C LEU A 187 9.81 -0.41 0.94
N LEU A 188 10.08 -0.86 2.17
CA LEU A 188 11.16 -0.30 2.99
C LEU A 188 12.53 -0.53 2.34
N ASN A 189 12.78 -1.74 1.85
CA ASN A 189 14.01 -2.03 1.12
C ASN A 189 14.10 -1.22 -0.19
N TYR A 190 12.97 -1.09 -0.90
CA TYR A 190 12.88 -0.31 -2.13
C TYR A 190 13.20 1.17 -1.88
N VAL A 191 12.61 1.79 -0.85
CA VAL A 191 12.93 3.16 -0.43
C VAL A 191 14.42 3.29 -0.10
N SER A 192 14.96 2.36 0.69
CA SER A 192 16.37 2.42 1.08
C SER A 192 17.31 2.36 -0.14
N LYS A 193 17.05 1.43 -1.07
CA LYS A 193 17.88 1.26 -2.28
C LYS A 193 17.71 2.37 -3.30
N HIS A 194 16.49 2.83 -3.53
CA HIS A 194 16.25 3.95 -4.45
C HIS A 194 16.80 5.27 -3.88
N THR A 195 16.78 5.47 -2.56
CA THR A 195 17.43 6.64 -1.95
C THR A 195 18.94 6.60 -2.17
N GLU A 196 19.59 5.45 -2.00
CA GLU A 196 21.02 5.27 -2.32
C GLU A 196 21.31 5.54 -3.81
N TYR A 197 20.48 5.01 -4.70
CA TYR A 197 20.62 5.19 -6.15
C TYR A 197 20.46 6.66 -6.57
N HIS A 198 19.37 7.31 -6.18
CA HIS A 198 19.13 8.73 -6.48
C HIS A 198 20.18 9.63 -5.87
N ARG A 199 20.69 9.30 -4.67
CA ARG A 199 21.79 10.04 -4.06
C ARG A 199 23.07 9.90 -4.88
N ALA A 200 23.41 8.69 -5.33
CA ALA A 200 24.59 8.47 -6.16
C ALA A 200 24.52 9.27 -7.47
N ASP A 201 23.34 9.28 -8.11
CA ASP A 201 23.10 10.06 -9.33
C ASP A 201 23.20 11.57 -9.07
N LEU A 202 22.54 12.09 -8.03
CA LEU A 202 22.61 13.51 -7.68
C LEU A 202 24.04 13.95 -7.31
N VAL A 203 24.75 13.17 -6.49
CA VAL A 203 26.14 13.47 -6.12
C VAL A 203 27.07 13.42 -7.34
N SER A 204 26.81 12.53 -8.30
CA SER A 204 27.61 12.47 -9.54
C SER A 204 27.50 13.75 -10.39
N ASN A 205 26.43 14.53 -10.21
CA ASN A 205 26.25 15.84 -10.84
C ASN A 205 26.82 17.01 -10.00
N VAL A 206 27.16 16.74 -8.73
CA VAL A 206 27.81 17.68 -7.79
C VAL A 206 29.32 17.40 -7.79
N ILE A 207 29.97 17.64 -8.94
CA ILE A 207 31.42 17.44 -9.12
C ILE A 207 32.18 18.70 -8.68
N ALA A 208 33.34 18.50 -8.03
CA ALA A 208 34.29 19.58 -7.78
C ALA A 208 34.74 20.21 -9.11
N GLY A 209 34.60 21.52 -9.25
CA GLY A 209 34.87 22.24 -10.51
C GLY A 209 33.66 22.47 -11.41
N ASN A 210 32.45 22.05 -11.00
CA ASN A 210 31.22 22.57 -11.61
C ASN A 210 30.97 24.01 -11.10
N PRO A 211 30.98 25.04 -11.98
CA PRO A 211 30.81 26.43 -11.56
C PRO A 211 29.52 26.69 -10.77
N LEU A 212 28.44 25.96 -11.06
CA LEU A 212 27.16 26.10 -10.36
C LEU A 212 27.23 25.56 -8.92
N THR A 213 27.96 24.47 -8.71
CA THR A 213 28.18 23.87 -7.38
C THR A 213 29.05 24.78 -6.53
N ASP A 214 30.14 25.29 -7.10
CA ASP A 214 31.06 26.19 -6.42
C ASP A 214 30.35 27.50 -6.02
N GLN A 215 29.53 28.06 -6.92
CA GLN A 215 28.72 29.25 -6.64
C GLN A 215 27.71 28.99 -5.50
N ARG A 216 27.07 27.81 -5.47
CA ARG A 216 26.15 27.42 -4.38
C ARG A 216 26.88 27.28 -3.04
N ILE A 217 28.03 26.63 -3.02
CA ILE A 217 28.84 26.45 -1.80
C ILE A 217 29.31 27.81 -1.27
N GLN A 218 29.81 28.69 -2.15
CA GLN A 218 30.22 30.04 -1.78
C GLN A 218 29.06 30.85 -1.23
N GLY A 219 27.89 30.83 -1.90
CA GLY A 219 26.69 31.52 -1.42
C GLY A 219 26.24 31.05 -0.03
N LEU A 220 26.22 29.74 0.21
CA LEU A 220 25.93 29.16 1.53
C LEU A 220 26.99 29.55 2.57
N THR A 221 28.28 29.52 2.18
CA THR A 221 29.39 29.90 3.06
C THR A 221 29.25 31.35 3.49
N HIS A 222 28.98 32.28 2.57
CA HIS A 222 28.73 33.68 2.90
C HIS A 222 27.50 33.85 3.81
N ALA A 223 26.43 33.09 3.59
CA ALA A 223 25.25 33.13 4.45
C ALA A 223 25.55 32.65 5.89
N PHE A 224 26.41 31.65 6.06
CA PHE A 224 26.86 31.19 7.38
C PHE A 224 27.84 32.16 8.03
N MET A 225 28.76 32.76 7.26
CA MET A 225 29.64 33.82 7.75
C MET A 225 28.85 35.04 8.23
N ALA A 226 27.80 35.43 7.51
CA ALA A 226 26.90 36.52 7.92
C ALA A 226 26.16 36.22 9.24
N ARG A 227 26.07 34.95 9.65
CA ARG A 227 25.54 34.51 10.96
C ARG A 227 26.62 34.38 12.04
N GLY A 228 27.85 34.83 11.78
CA GLY A 228 28.95 34.88 12.75
C GLY A 228 29.86 33.64 12.76
N MET A 229 29.74 32.73 11.79
CA MET A 229 30.65 31.59 11.69
C MET A 229 32.01 31.98 11.10
N SER A 230 33.08 31.32 11.55
CA SER A 230 34.41 31.45 10.94
C SER A 230 34.38 30.97 9.47
N ALA A 231 35.28 31.46 8.62
CA ALA A 231 35.29 31.07 7.20
C ALA A 231 35.40 29.54 7.00
N LEU A 232 36.23 28.87 7.81
CA LEU A 232 36.43 27.42 7.74
C LEU A 232 35.18 26.65 8.21
N ASP A 233 34.57 27.08 9.32
CA ASP A 233 33.38 26.43 9.86
C ASP A 233 32.14 26.68 8.97
N ALA A 234 32.04 27.89 8.41
CA ALA A 234 31.01 28.25 7.45
C ALA A 234 31.09 27.40 6.18
N GLN A 235 32.30 27.15 5.67
CA GLN A 235 32.51 26.30 4.51
C GLN A 235 32.11 24.84 4.80
N ARG A 236 32.51 24.30 5.96
CA ARG A 236 32.08 22.95 6.40
C ARG A 236 30.55 22.86 6.55
N ALA A 237 29.92 23.90 7.12
CA ALA A 237 28.47 23.98 7.24
C ALA A 237 27.78 24.06 5.87
N ALA A 238 28.35 24.79 4.91
CA ALA A 238 27.86 24.85 3.54
C ALA A 238 27.86 23.48 2.84
N PHE A 239 28.98 22.72 2.95
CA PHE A 239 29.03 21.34 2.43
C PHE A 239 27.99 20.43 3.09
N LYS A 240 27.84 20.50 4.41
CA LYS A 240 26.85 19.71 5.15
C LYS A 240 25.41 20.08 4.74
N ALA A 241 25.13 21.36 4.54
CA ALA A 241 23.83 21.83 4.09
C ALA A 241 23.51 21.33 2.68
N LEU A 242 24.50 21.34 1.77
CA LEU A 242 24.35 20.83 0.41
C LEU A 242 24.10 19.31 0.40
N ASP A 243 24.89 18.53 1.14
CA ASP A 243 24.67 17.07 1.27
C ASP A 243 23.29 16.77 1.87
N GLY A 244 22.84 17.56 2.86
CA GLY A 244 21.49 17.46 3.42
C GLY A 244 20.39 17.72 2.39
N GLN A 245 20.57 18.70 1.50
CA GLN A 245 19.63 18.96 0.39
C GLN A 245 19.60 17.82 -0.61
N VAL A 246 20.76 17.28 -0.99
CA VAL A 246 20.86 16.12 -1.89
C VAL A 246 20.15 14.91 -1.28
N MET A 247 20.38 14.63 0.01
CA MET A 247 19.71 13.54 0.70
C MET A 247 18.19 13.72 0.77
N GLN A 248 17.72 14.95 1.02
CA GLN A 248 16.29 15.26 1.03
C GLN A 248 15.65 15.04 -0.35
N GLN A 249 16.32 15.46 -1.42
CA GLN A 249 15.85 15.26 -2.81
C GLN A 249 15.86 13.78 -3.20
N ALA A 250 16.94 13.05 -2.90
CA ALA A 250 17.04 11.61 -3.17
C ALA A 250 15.94 10.83 -2.45
N SER A 251 15.68 11.16 -1.19
CA SER A 251 14.62 10.54 -0.40
C SER A 251 13.23 10.86 -0.98
N MET A 252 12.99 12.12 -1.38
CA MET A 252 11.74 12.53 -2.03
C MET A 252 11.46 11.70 -3.30
N LEU A 253 12.44 11.61 -4.20
CA LEU A 253 12.32 10.81 -5.43
C LEU A 253 12.07 9.34 -5.12
N SER A 254 12.74 8.80 -4.10
CA SER A 254 12.56 7.41 -3.70
C SER A 254 11.16 7.12 -3.14
N PHE A 255 10.56 8.05 -2.38
CA PHE A 255 9.17 7.92 -1.94
C PHE A 255 8.20 7.99 -3.13
N ASN A 256 8.44 8.93 -4.05
CA ASN A 256 7.68 9.04 -5.30
C ASN A 256 7.66 7.73 -6.09
N ASP A 257 8.83 7.15 -6.31
CA ASP A 257 8.98 5.84 -6.97
C ASP A 257 8.23 4.73 -6.22
N SER A 258 8.24 4.77 -4.89
CA SER A 258 7.57 3.75 -4.07
C SER A 258 6.05 3.79 -4.20
N TRP A 259 5.45 4.97 -4.29
CA TRP A 259 4.01 5.08 -4.58
C TRP A 259 3.67 4.66 -6.01
N LEU A 260 4.52 5.00 -6.99
CA LEU A 260 4.38 4.52 -8.37
C LEU A 260 4.56 2.99 -8.47
N PHE A 261 5.41 2.40 -7.62
CA PHE A 261 5.55 0.96 -7.55
C PHE A 261 4.28 0.28 -6.99
N ILE A 262 3.66 0.85 -5.94
CA ILE A 262 2.36 0.38 -5.45
C ILE A 262 1.29 0.51 -6.54
N LEU A 263 1.27 1.63 -7.27
CA LEU A 263 0.36 1.85 -8.40
C LEU A 263 0.50 0.75 -9.44
N LEU A 264 1.74 0.42 -9.83
CA LEU A 264 2.04 -0.62 -10.81
C LEU A 264 1.50 -1.98 -10.33
N VAL A 265 1.76 -2.35 -9.07
CA VAL A 265 1.27 -3.61 -8.48
C VAL A 265 -0.26 -3.67 -8.53
N PHE A 266 -0.97 -2.62 -8.14
CA PHE A 266 -2.44 -2.60 -8.16
C PHE A 266 -3.00 -2.64 -9.59
N THR A 267 -2.34 -1.98 -10.54
CA THR A 267 -2.72 -2.00 -11.95
C THR A 267 -2.55 -3.40 -12.53
N LEU A 268 -1.44 -4.08 -12.24
CA LEU A 268 -1.16 -5.45 -12.69
C LEU A 268 -2.08 -6.49 -12.07
N VAL A 269 -2.56 -6.26 -10.84
CA VAL A 269 -3.50 -7.16 -10.17
C VAL A 269 -4.94 -6.92 -10.60
N SER A 270 -5.27 -5.72 -11.12
CA SER A 270 -6.64 -5.37 -11.53
C SER A 270 -7.33 -6.35 -12.49
N PRO A 271 -6.66 -7.02 -13.46
CA PRO A 271 -7.31 -8.02 -14.31
C PRO A 271 -7.80 -9.25 -13.54
N ALA A 272 -7.23 -9.56 -12.37
CA ALA A 272 -7.70 -10.65 -11.52
C ALA A 272 -9.13 -10.45 -11.02
N ILE A 273 -9.66 -9.21 -11.06
CA ILE A 273 -11.07 -8.92 -10.77
C ILE A 273 -12.01 -9.69 -11.72
N LEU A 274 -11.58 -9.95 -12.96
CA LEU A 274 -12.38 -10.69 -13.94
C LEU A 274 -12.59 -12.16 -13.55
N LEU A 275 -11.69 -12.71 -12.72
CA LEU A 275 -11.76 -14.09 -12.23
C LEU A 275 -12.82 -14.29 -11.12
N LEU A 276 -13.27 -13.21 -10.47
CA LEU A 276 -14.26 -13.26 -9.38
C LEU A 276 -15.65 -13.63 -9.89
N ARG A 277 -16.10 -14.88 -9.80
CA ARG A 277 -17.38 -15.32 -10.41
C ARG A 277 -18.60 -14.52 -9.93
N ARG A 278 -19.49 -14.11 -10.86
CA ARG A 278 -20.74 -13.40 -10.58
C ARG A 278 -21.69 -14.34 -9.82
N ARG A 279 -22.36 -13.82 -8.77
CA ARG A 279 -23.42 -14.53 -8.06
C ARG A 279 -24.46 -15.02 -9.09
N LYS A 280 -24.65 -16.34 -9.23
CA LYS A 280 -25.93 -16.85 -9.74
C LYS A 280 -26.96 -16.51 -8.66
N GLY A 281 -28.01 -15.76 -9.01
CA GLY A 281 -29.14 -15.53 -8.11
C GLY A 281 -29.67 -16.87 -7.59
N PRO A 282 -30.40 -16.88 -6.46
CA PRO A 282 -30.97 -18.12 -5.94
C PRO A 282 -31.73 -18.81 -7.08
N SER A 283 -31.26 -20.00 -7.47
CA SER A 283 -31.99 -20.85 -8.39
C SER A 283 -33.32 -21.14 -7.70
N GLY A 284 -34.43 -20.89 -8.40
CA GLY A 284 -35.76 -21.11 -7.86
C GLY A 284 -35.90 -22.54 -7.34
N ALA A 285 -35.96 -22.66 -6.01
CA ALA A 285 -36.46 -23.77 -5.21
C ALA A 285 -36.49 -23.20 -3.77
N ALA A 286 -37.62 -22.90 -3.14
CA ALA A 286 -38.91 -23.55 -3.19
C ALA A 286 -40.03 -22.51 -3.08
N ALA A 287 -40.89 -22.44 -4.09
CA ALA A 287 -42.30 -22.30 -3.83
C ALA A 287 -42.75 -23.70 -3.39
N VAL A 288 -42.80 -23.94 -2.08
CA VAL A 288 -43.52 -25.08 -1.50
C VAL A 288 -44.32 -24.50 -0.34
N ASP A 289 -45.60 -24.28 -0.65
CA ASP A 289 -46.78 -24.45 0.19
C ASP A 289 -46.73 -23.89 1.61
N ALA A 290 -47.26 -22.68 1.76
CA ALA A 290 -47.98 -22.29 2.96
C ALA A 290 -49.48 -22.37 2.65
N HIS A 291 -50.05 -23.55 2.92
CA HIS A 291 -51.46 -23.70 3.28
C HIS A 291 -51.61 -23.43 4.78
#